data_AF-K1QPQ0-F1
#
_entry.id   AF-K1QPQ0-F1
#
_cell.length_a   1.000
_cell.length_b   1.000
_cell.length_c   1.000
_cell.angle_alpha   90.00
_cell.angle_beta   90.00
_cell.angle_gamma   90.00
#
_symmetry.space_group_name_H-M   'P 1'
#
loop_
_entity.id
_entity.type
_entity.pdbx_description
1 polymer ?
#
loop_
_entity_poly.entity_id
_entity_poly.type
_entity_poly.pdbx_seq_one_letter_code
_entity_poly.pdbx_strand_id
1 'polypeptide(L)'
;MAFAFENVRLHVKATGVSVSVPDYPRAKLMYYLSCVCNALQLDSSDTMSISALKDYQNYYRLTEEEKKLLVFCVMLSPDVLLNKVFFQNDRMCGDSSNEFYDIGTVASQLVVSNSIVIGGQRKNIHKIMTFKMSWLRNHYLEPIQALARELDEAEESRRRRAIAARRSNNECAVM
;
A
#
# COMPACT_ATOMS: atom_id res chain seq x y z
N MET A 1 9.47 -38.71 -6.00
CA MET A 1 10.79 -38.08 -6.13
C MET A 1 10.81 -36.86 -5.23
N ALA A 2 11.56 -36.91 -4.13
CA ALA A 2 11.67 -35.83 -3.16
C ALA A 2 12.86 -34.94 -3.56
N PHE A 3 12.59 -33.69 -3.91
CA PHE A 3 13.66 -32.69 -4.04
C PHE A 3 13.99 -32.17 -2.64
N ALA A 4 15.00 -32.77 -2.03
CA ALA A 4 15.68 -32.19 -0.88
C ALA A 4 16.46 -30.96 -1.36
N PHE A 5 15.96 -29.76 -1.05
CA PHE A 5 16.71 -28.54 -1.24
C PHE A 5 17.63 -28.34 -0.03
N GLU A 6 18.86 -28.81 -0.18
CA GLU A 6 19.99 -28.43 0.69
C GLU A 6 20.13 -26.90 0.73
N ASN A 7 20.37 -26.42 1.95
CA ASN A 7 20.72 -25.05 2.36
C ASN A 7 21.39 -24.19 1.27
N VAL A 8 20.58 -23.52 0.44
CA VAL A 8 21.07 -22.46 -0.44
C VAL A 8 21.48 -21.30 0.46
N ARG A 9 22.79 -21.09 0.63
CA ARG A 9 23.36 -19.89 1.23
C ARG A 9 22.91 -18.69 0.38
N LEU A 10 21.87 -18.01 0.87
CA LEU A 10 21.30 -16.79 0.28
C LEU A 10 22.38 -15.70 0.26
N HIS A 11 23.09 -15.53 -0.86
CA HIS A 11 23.83 -14.31 -1.16
C HIS A 11 22.86 -13.18 -1.56
N VAL A 12 21.73 -13.08 -0.86
CA VAL A 12 20.70 -12.09 -1.11
C VAL A 12 20.75 -11.11 0.04
N LYS A 13 21.04 -9.84 -0.27
CA LYS A 13 21.19 -8.82 0.75
C LYS A 13 19.81 -8.35 1.20
N ALA A 14 19.38 -8.80 2.37
CA ALA A 14 18.19 -8.27 3.03
C ALA A 14 18.42 -6.80 3.41
N THR A 15 17.44 -5.94 3.15
CA THR A 15 17.51 -4.50 3.42
C THR A 15 16.29 -3.99 4.21
N GLY A 16 15.42 -4.88 4.67
CA GLY A 16 14.26 -4.54 5.47
C GLY A 16 14.62 -3.98 6.83
N VAL A 17 13.67 -3.23 7.39
CA VAL A 17 13.77 -2.62 8.71
C VAL A 17 12.50 -2.96 9.47
N SER A 18 12.65 -3.35 10.74
CA SER A 18 11.51 -3.56 11.62
C SER A 18 10.86 -2.23 11.96
N VAL A 19 9.55 -2.11 11.73
CA VAL A 19 8.78 -0.89 12.00
C VAL A 19 7.50 -1.22 12.76
N SER A 20 7.09 -0.31 13.64
CA SER A 20 5.81 -0.38 14.35
C SER A 20 4.78 0.48 13.62
N VAL A 21 3.72 -0.13 13.12
CA VAL A 21 2.64 0.55 12.39
C VAL A 21 1.41 0.69 13.32
N PRO A 22 0.85 1.90 13.48
CA PRO A 22 -0.37 2.10 14.25
C PRO A 22 -1.55 1.26 13.73
N ASP A 23 -2.42 0.81 14.65
CA ASP A 23 -3.59 -0.02 14.31
C ASP A 23 -4.78 0.80 13.78
N TYR A 24 -4.53 1.59 12.74
CA TYR A 24 -5.54 2.39 12.04
C TYR A 24 -5.50 2.05 10.54
N PRO A 25 -6.66 1.90 9.86
CA PRO A 25 -6.71 1.57 8.44
C PRO A 25 -5.84 2.50 7.58
N ARG A 26 -5.87 3.80 7.88
CA ARG A 26 -5.09 4.82 7.17
C ARG A 26 -3.58 4.62 7.35
N ALA A 27 -3.13 4.43 8.58
CA ALA A 27 -1.71 4.20 8.87
C ALA A 27 -1.18 2.93 8.19
N LYS A 28 -1.99 1.87 8.17
CA LYS A 28 -1.67 0.61 7.48
C LYS A 28 -1.54 0.80 5.95
N LEU A 29 -2.45 1.54 5.33
CA LEU A 29 -2.38 1.87 3.90
C LEU A 29 -1.21 2.79 3.54
N MET A 30 -0.90 3.77 4.39
CA MET A 30 0.26 4.65 4.23
C MET A 30 1.56 3.86 4.33
N TYR A 31 1.64 2.91 5.28
CA TYR A 31 2.76 1.99 5.37
C TYR A 31 2.90 1.11 4.12
N TYR A 32 1.80 0.54 3.63
CA TYR A 32 1.78 -0.20 2.36
C TYR A 32 2.35 0.66 1.21
N LEU A 33 1.90 1.90 1.07
CA LEU A 33 2.38 2.81 0.03
C LEU A 33 3.88 3.11 0.19
N SER A 34 4.35 3.30 1.43
CA SER A 34 5.78 3.46 1.71
C SER A 34 6.60 2.26 1.27
N CYS A 35 6.10 1.03 1.43
CA CYS A 35 6.74 -0.18 0.92
C CYS A 35 6.83 -0.18 -0.61
N VAL A 36 5.77 0.23 -1.32
CA VAL A 36 5.77 0.35 -2.78
C VAL A 36 6.78 1.42 -3.23
N CYS A 37 6.79 2.58 -2.58
CA CYS A 37 7.74 3.65 -2.88
C CYS A 37 9.19 3.22 -2.66
N ASN A 38 9.49 2.49 -1.59
CA ASN A 38 10.83 1.96 -1.33
C ASN A 38 11.28 0.95 -2.40
N ALA A 39 10.35 0.14 -2.91
CA ALA A 39 10.66 -0.83 -3.97
C ALA A 39 10.96 -0.17 -5.33
N LEU A 40 10.25 0.92 -5.62
CA LEU A 40 10.27 1.62 -6.92
C LEU A 40 11.08 2.93 -6.90
N GLN A 41 11.66 3.32 -5.76
CA GLN A 41 12.34 4.61 -5.54
C GLN A 41 11.54 5.80 -6.12
N LEU A 42 10.28 5.94 -5.73
CA LEU A 42 9.38 7.00 -6.22
C LEU A 42 9.69 8.37 -5.58
N ASP A 43 10.96 8.67 -5.31
CA ASP A 43 11.33 9.57 -4.22
C ASP A 43 11.54 11.04 -4.61
N SER A 44 11.69 11.42 -5.90
CA SER A 44 12.37 12.71 -6.17
C SER A 44 11.80 13.65 -7.24
N SER A 45 10.75 13.34 -8.02
CA SER A 45 10.36 14.27 -9.11
C SER A 45 8.87 14.48 -9.36
N ASP A 46 7.98 13.56 -8.97
CA ASP A 46 6.62 13.57 -9.54
C ASP A 46 5.50 14.02 -8.62
N THR A 47 5.68 14.17 -7.31
CA THR A 47 4.57 14.67 -6.46
C THR A 47 5.00 15.05 -5.04
N MET A 48 4.91 16.35 -4.75
CA MET A 48 4.98 16.96 -3.41
C MET A 48 3.97 16.37 -2.40
N SER A 49 3.05 15.51 -2.86
CA SER A 49 2.02 14.84 -2.05
C SER A 49 2.40 13.43 -1.56
N ILE A 50 3.38 12.73 -2.17
CA ILE A 50 3.70 11.34 -1.77
C ILE A 50 4.40 11.27 -0.41
N SER A 51 5.22 12.27 -0.07
CA SER A 51 5.91 12.33 1.24
C SER A 51 4.93 12.40 2.40
N ALA A 52 3.86 13.19 2.28
CA ALA A 52 2.78 13.26 3.27
C ALA A 52 2.03 11.93 3.38
N LEU A 53 1.83 11.20 2.28
CA LEU A 53 1.19 9.89 2.26
C LEU A 53 2.08 8.76 2.82
N LYS A 54 3.39 8.98 2.97
CA LYS A 54 4.33 8.03 3.57
C LYS A 54 4.45 8.20 5.10
N ASP A 55 3.98 9.31 5.65
CA ASP A 55 4.06 9.62 7.09
C ASP A 55 2.95 8.94 7.90
N TYR A 56 3.00 7.61 7.99
CA TYR A 56 2.02 6.81 8.71
C TYR A 56 1.97 7.11 10.22
N GLN A 57 2.98 7.79 10.79
CA GLN A 57 2.97 8.24 12.19
C GLN A 57 2.07 9.47 12.39
N ASN A 58 1.85 10.28 11.35
CA ASN A 58 0.96 11.43 11.37
C ASN A 58 -0.34 11.22 10.58
N TYR A 59 -0.87 10.00 10.58
CA TYR A 59 -2.10 9.61 9.86
C TYR A 59 -3.34 10.47 10.20
N TYR A 60 -3.37 11.10 11.38
CA TYR A 60 -4.46 11.97 11.83
C TYR A 60 -4.56 13.31 11.07
N ARG A 61 -3.54 13.67 10.28
CA ARG A 61 -3.50 14.92 9.51
C ARG A 61 -4.18 14.82 8.13
N LEU A 62 -4.42 13.61 7.63
CA LEU A 62 -5.13 13.40 6.36
C LEU A 62 -6.63 13.44 6.62
N THR A 63 -7.32 14.52 6.22
CA THR A 63 -8.79 14.54 6.11
C THR A 63 -9.24 14.65 4.65
N GLU A 64 -8.82 15.69 3.92
CA GLU A 64 -9.14 15.82 2.47
C GLU A 64 -8.21 14.99 1.56
N GLU A 65 -7.05 14.58 2.09
CA GLU A 65 -6.06 13.77 1.36
C GLU A 65 -6.38 12.26 1.39
N GLU A 66 -7.38 11.84 2.17
CA GLU A 66 -7.83 10.45 2.29
C GLU A 66 -8.32 9.89 0.94
N LYS A 67 -9.07 10.69 0.17
CA LYS A 67 -9.52 10.29 -1.17
C LYS A 67 -8.34 10.10 -2.12
N LYS A 68 -7.30 10.93 -2.00
CA LYS A 68 -6.07 10.79 -2.80
C LYS A 68 -5.31 9.53 -2.41
N LEU A 69 -5.18 9.25 -1.11
CA LEU A 69 -4.56 8.02 -0.61
C LEU A 69 -5.23 6.79 -1.21
N LEU A 70 -6.56 6.71 -1.20
CA LEU A 70 -7.29 5.59 -1.82
C LEU A 70 -7.03 5.47 -3.32
N VAL A 71 -7.08 6.59 -4.06
CA VAL A 71 -6.77 6.56 -5.50
C VAL A 71 -5.38 6.00 -5.75
N PHE A 72 -4.38 6.41 -4.98
CA PHE A 72 -3.02 5.87 -5.09
C PHE A 72 -2.94 4.39 -4.70
N CYS A 73 -3.56 3.98 -3.60
CA CYS A 73 -3.60 2.58 -3.19
C CYS A 73 -4.28 1.68 -4.24
N VAL A 74 -5.34 2.18 -4.89
CA VAL A 74 -6.03 1.46 -5.97
C VAL A 74 -5.18 1.42 -7.26
N MET A 75 -4.53 2.53 -7.63
CA MET A 75 -3.63 2.56 -8.80
C MET A 75 -2.41 1.66 -8.61
N LEU A 76 -1.90 1.58 -7.38
CA LEU A 76 -0.77 0.76 -6.98
C LEU A 76 -1.25 -0.49 -6.22
N SER A 77 -2.34 -1.10 -6.69
CA SER A 77 -2.89 -2.28 -6.01
C SER A 77 -1.92 -3.46 -6.06
N PRO A 78 -2.02 -4.40 -5.11
CA PRO A 78 -1.25 -5.63 -5.11
C PRO A 78 -1.32 -6.34 -6.46
N ASP A 79 -2.49 -6.40 -7.10
CA ASP A 79 -2.64 -7.08 -8.40
C ASP A 79 -1.74 -6.53 -9.50
N VAL A 80 -1.46 -5.22 -9.47
CA VAL A 80 -0.54 -4.58 -10.43
C VAL A 80 0.91 -4.95 -10.15
N LEU A 81 1.26 -5.08 -8.87
CA LEU A 81 2.63 -5.23 -8.35
C LEU A 81 3.05 -6.69 -8.11
N LEU A 82 2.08 -7.60 -7.96
CA LEU A 82 2.29 -9.01 -7.68
C LEU A 82 3.07 -9.67 -8.81
N ASN A 83 4.01 -10.54 -8.43
CA ASN A 83 4.92 -11.26 -9.32
C ASN A 83 5.82 -10.36 -10.18
N LYS A 84 5.89 -9.06 -9.88
CA LYS A 84 6.76 -8.09 -10.55
C LYS A 84 7.67 -7.39 -9.55
N VAL A 85 7.06 -6.84 -8.50
CA VAL A 85 7.72 -6.12 -7.41
C VAL A 85 7.51 -6.86 -6.10
N PHE A 86 6.29 -7.33 -5.86
CA PHE A 86 5.89 -8.04 -4.65
C PHE A 86 5.73 -9.53 -4.94
N PHE A 87 6.37 -10.37 -4.14
CA PHE A 87 6.38 -11.81 -4.30
C PHE A 87 5.92 -12.49 -3.01
N GLN A 88 4.90 -13.32 -3.08
CA GLN A 88 4.49 -14.11 -1.91
C GLN A 88 5.54 -15.21 -1.70
N ASN A 89 6.32 -15.13 -0.61
CA ASN A 89 7.34 -16.11 -0.29
C ASN A 89 7.70 -16.10 1.19
N ASP A 90 7.00 -16.93 1.96
CA ASP A 90 7.17 -17.05 3.40
C ASP A 90 8.59 -17.48 3.81
N ARG A 91 9.28 -18.28 2.98
CA ARG A 91 10.64 -18.75 3.28
C ARG A 91 11.66 -17.63 3.20
N MET A 92 11.53 -16.75 2.21
CA MET A 92 12.40 -15.58 2.10
C MET A 92 12.08 -14.56 3.21
N CYS A 93 10.83 -14.42 3.63
CA CYS A 93 10.48 -13.52 4.74
C CYS A 93 11.13 -13.90 6.08
N GLY A 94 11.52 -15.16 6.29
CA GLY A 94 12.07 -15.62 7.56
C GLY A 94 11.11 -15.38 8.72
N ASP A 95 11.59 -14.73 9.79
CA ASP A 95 10.77 -14.38 10.96
C ASP A 95 9.93 -13.10 10.75
N SER A 96 10.23 -12.30 9.72
CA SER A 96 9.51 -11.09 9.39
C SER A 96 8.18 -11.38 8.68
N SER A 97 7.27 -10.40 8.67
CA SER A 97 6.02 -10.47 7.91
C SER A 97 6.22 -10.11 6.43
N ASN A 98 7.21 -9.27 6.13
CA ASN A 98 7.75 -8.97 4.82
C ASN A 98 9.26 -8.69 4.89
N GLU A 99 9.95 -8.79 3.75
CA GLU A 99 11.40 -8.52 3.64
C GLU A 99 11.73 -7.92 2.28
N PHE A 100 12.73 -7.02 2.23
CA PHE A 100 13.19 -6.35 1.01
C PHE A 100 14.55 -6.85 0.56
N TYR A 101 14.72 -6.97 -0.74
CA TYR A 101 15.98 -7.40 -1.35
C TYR A 101 16.33 -6.53 -2.56
N ASP A 102 17.62 -6.26 -2.75
CA ASP A 102 18.11 -5.57 -3.94
C ASP A 102 17.96 -6.46 -5.19
N ILE A 103 17.38 -5.92 -6.26
CA ILE A 103 17.05 -6.68 -7.48
C ILE A 103 18.26 -7.41 -8.07
N GLY A 104 19.44 -6.78 -8.03
CA GLY A 104 20.69 -7.35 -8.53
C GLY A 104 21.15 -8.61 -7.78
N THR A 105 20.64 -8.85 -6.57
CA THR A 105 20.98 -10.03 -5.76
C THR A 105 19.97 -11.18 -5.86
N VAL A 106 18.77 -10.92 -6.41
CA VAL A 106 17.67 -11.91 -6.47
C VAL A 106 17.47 -12.50 -7.87
N ALA A 107 18.15 -11.98 -8.89
CA ALA A 107 17.99 -12.39 -10.29
C ALA A 107 18.21 -13.90 -10.55
N SER A 108 18.91 -14.61 -9.67
CA SER A 108 19.12 -16.06 -9.76
C SER A 108 17.99 -16.92 -9.16
N GLN A 109 17.07 -16.33 -8.39
CA GLN A 109 16.03 -17.06 -7.65
C GLN A 109 14.61 -16.72 -8.10
N LEU A 110 14.39 -15.52 -8.64
CA LEU A 110 13.10 -15.07 -9.16
C LEU A 110 13.29 -14.46 -10.54
N VAL A 111 12.32 -14.71 -11.44
CA VAL A 111 12.25 -14.01 -12.72
C VAL A 111 11.72 -12.60 -12.44
N VAL A 112 12.63 -11.65 -12.23
CA VAL A 112 12.28 -10.26 -11.91
C VAL A 112 12.58 -9.37 -13.12
N SER A 113 11.64 -8.52 -13.49
CA SER A 113 11.86 -7.47 -14.48
C SER A 113 12.52 -6.25 -13.83
N ASN A 114 13.43 -5.59 -14.52
CA ASN A 114 14.08 -4.37 -14.00
C ASN A 114 13.17 -3.12 -14.03
N SER A 115 11.99 -3.22 -14.64
CA SER A 115 11.02 -2.13 -14.71
C SER A 115 9.58 -2.63 -14.84
N ILE A 116 8.63 -1.75 -14.52
CA ILE A 116 7.19 -1.94 -14.70
C ILE A 116 6.55 -0.69 -15.30
N VAL A 117 5.39 -0.85 -15.93
CA VAL A 117 4.59 0.28 -16.42
C VAL A 117 3.45 0.53 -15.45
N ILE A 118 3.38 1.73 -14.89
CA ILE A 118 2.30 2.21 -14.02
C ILE A 118 1.80 3.53 -14.59
N GLY A 119 0.49 3.64 -14.83
CA GLY A 119 -0.11 4.89 -15.35
C GLY A 119 0.48 5.34 -16.69
N GLY A 120 0.90 4.40 -17.55
CA GLY A 120 1.55 4.69 -18.83
C GLY A 120 3.02 5.10 -18.73
N GLN A 121 3.58 5.25 -17.53
CA GLN A 121 4.98 5.56 -17.32
C GLN A 121 5.77 4.32 -16.92
N ARG A 122 6.95 4.14 -17.52
CA ARG A 122 7.91 3.11 -17.11
C ARG A 122 8.62 3.56 -15.83
N LYS A 123 8.56 2.74 -14.78
CA LYS A 123 9.25 2.93 -13.50
C LYS A 123 10.25 1.80 -13.29
N ASN A 124 11.45 2.12 -12.81
CA ASN A 124 12.48 1.13 -12.53
C ASN A 124 12.22 0.43 -11.20
N ILE A 125 12.52 -0.86 -11.14
CA ILE A 125 12.46 -1.65 -9.91
C ILE A 125 13.87 -1.70 -9.34
N HIS A 126 14.04 -1.18 -8.13
CA HIS A 126 15.34 -1.18 -7.45
C HIS A 126 15.40 -2.29 -6.42
N LYS A 127 14.29 -2.53 -5.73
CA LYS A 127 14.14 -3.61 -4.75
C LYS A 127 12.88 -4.40 -5.04
N ILE A 128 12.93 -5.67 -4.69
CA ILE A 128 11.72 -6.49 -4.57
C ILE A 128 11.33 -6.60 -3.10
N MET A 129 10.06 -6.88 -2.86
CA MET A 129 9.57 -7.24 -1.54
C MET A 129 9.02 -8.65 -1.58
N THR A 130 9.45 -9.47 -0.64
CA THR A 130 8.77 -10.72 -0.33
C THR A 130 7.83 -10.51 0.84
N PHE A 131 6.68 -11.17 0.85
CA PHE A 131 5.69 -11.01 1.92
C PHE A 131 5.01 -12.34 2.25
N LYS A 132 4.58 -12.47 3.51
CA LYS A 132 3.63 -13.49 3.97
C LYS A 132 2.21 -13.00 3.71
N MET A 133 1.27 -13.89 3.38
CA MET A 133 -0.10 -13.47 3.07
C MET A 133 -0.80 -12.69 4.21
N SER A 134 -0.40 -12.94 5.47
CA SER A 134 -0.83 -12.16 6.62
C SER A 134 -0.46 -10.68 6.53
N TRP A 135 0.74 -10.35 6.00
CA TRP A 135 1.16 -8.98 5.79
C TRP A 135 0.22 -8.26 4.81
N LEU A 136 -0.08 -8.89 3.67
CA LEU A 136 -0.92 -8.29 2.64
C LEU A 136 -2.36 -8.07 3.12
N ARG A 137 -2.88 -9.05 3.86
CA ARG A 137 -4.19 -8.95 4.49
C ARG A 137 -4.25 -7.77 5.45
N ASN A 138 -3.29 -7.70 6.37
CA ASN A 138 -3.30 -6.74 7.47
C ASN A 138 -2.96 -5.31 7.02
N HIS A 139 -2.16 -5.13 5.96
CA HIS A 139 -1.69 -3.80 5.56
C HIS A 139 -2.36 -3.24 4.30
N TYR A 140 -3.10 -4.07 3.56
CA TYR A 140 -3.82 -3.61 2.36
C TYR A 140 -5.27 -4.08 2.31
N LEU A 141 -5.53 -5.39 2.30
CA LEU A 141 -6.87 -5.92 1.99
C LEU A 141 -7.93 -5.51 3.02
N GLU A 142 -7.66 -5.68 4.31
CA GLU A 142 -8.59 -5.25 5.36
C GLU A 142 -8.65 -3.71 5.46
N PRO A 143 -7.51 -2.99 5.50
CA PRO A 143 -7.52 -1.54 5.59
C PRO A 143 -8.23 -0.81 4.43
N ILE A 144 -8.06 -1.25 3.19
CA ILE A 144 -8.70 -0.61 2.03
C ILE A 144 -10.22 -0.77 2.08
N GLN A 145 -10.69 -1.94 2.53
CA GLN A 145 -12.11 -2.20 2.69
C GLN A 145 -12.71 -1.41 3.85
N ALA A 146 -11.99 -1.29 4.97
CA ALA A 146 -12.44 -0.50 6.11
C ALA A 146 -12.56 0.98 5.73
N LEU A 147 -11.53 1.54 5.10
CA LEU A 147 -11.53 2.95 4.70
C LEU A 147 -12.59 3.26 3.63
N ALA A 148 -12.83 2.35 2.68
CA ALA A 148 -13.91 2.51 1.71
C ALA A 148 -15.29 2.61 2.38
N ARG A 149 -15.57 1.72 3.35
CA ARG A 149 -16.83 1.74 4.10
C ARG A 149 -17.00 3.02 4.92
N GLU A 150 -15.94 3.45 5.62
CA GLU A 150 -15.97 4.71 6.39
C GLU A 150 -16.35 5.91 5.52
N LEU A 151 -15.82 5.98 4.29
CA LEU A 151 -16.13 7.06 3.36
C LEU A 151 -17.54 7.00 2.81
N ASP A 152 -18.03 5.81 2.47
CA ASP A 152 -19.40 5.61 2.01
C ASP A 152 -20.41 6.03 3.09
N GLU A 153 -20.19 5.60 4.34
CA GLU A 153 -21.01 5.97 5.50
C GLU A 153 -20.97 7.48 5.79
N ALA A 154 -19.79 8.11 5.68
CA ALA A 154 -19.64 9.54 5.87
C ALA A 154 -20.37 10.34 4.78
N GLU A 155 -20.29 9.91 3.52
CA GLU A 155 -20.97 10.53 2.38
C GLU A 155 -22.49 10.39 2.49
N GLU A 156 -23.00 9.21 2.85
CA GLU A 156 -24.43 9.01 3.11
C GLU A 156 -24.93 9.91 4.24
N SER A 157 -24.17 10.00 5.33
CA SER A 157 -24.51 10.86 6.47
C SER A 157 -24.59 12.34 6.07
N ARG A 158 -23.64 12.81 5.25
CA ARG A 158 -23.65 14.17 4.70
C ARG A 158 -24.87 14.41 3.82
N ARG A 159 -25.22 13.45 2.94
CA ARG A 159 -26.41 13.53 2.08
C ARG A 159 -27.70 13.60 2.89
N ARG A 160 -27.85 12.74 3.90
CA ARG A 160 -29.03 12.74 4.79
C ARG A 160 -29.20 14.08 5.50
N ARG A 161 -28.12 14.66 6.04
CA ARG A 161 -28.14 15.99 6.67
C ARG A 161 -28.51 17.11 5.68
N ALA A 162 -27.96 17.07 4.46
CA ALA A 162 -28.28 18.07 3.44
C ALA A 162 -29.75 18.02 3.01
N ILE A 163 -30.34 16.82 2.90
CA ILE A 163 -31.76 16.64 2.60
C ILE A 163 -32.64 17.16 3.75
N ALA A 164 -32.29 16.84 5.00
CA ALA A 164 -33.02 17.32 6.18
C ALA A 164 -32.98 18.85 6.29
N ALA A 165 -31.82 19.48 6.08
CA ALA A 165 -31.66 20.93 6.08
C ALA A 165 -32.48 21.60 4.96
N ARG A 166 -32.53 21.00 3.76
CA ARG A 166 -33.37 21.49 2.65
C ARG A 166 -34.87 21.42 2.95
N ARG A 167 -35.34 20.34 3.58
CA ARG A 167 -36.74 20.21 4.00
C ARG A 167 -37.12 21.26 5.04
N SER A 168 -36.29 21.44 6.07
CA SER A 168 -36.49 22.44 7.12
C SER A 168 -36.50 23.89 6.57
N ASN A 169 -35.61 24.22 5.63
CA ASN A 169 -35.63 25.54 4.98
C ASN A 169 -36.89 25.79 4.15
N ASN A 170 -37.39 24.77 3.45
CA ASN A 170 -38.62 24.90 2.66
C ASN A 170 -39.87 25.04 3.55
N GLU A 171 -39.90 24.40 4.73
CA GLU A 171 -40.99 24.57 5.70
C GLU A 171 -40.98 25.97 6.33
N CYS A 172 -39.81 26.56 6.54
CA CYS A 172 -39.69 27.92 7.09
C CYS A 172 -40.00 29.03 6.07
N ALA A 173 -39.93 28.75 4.76
CA ALA A 173 -40.19 29.73 3.69
C ALA A 173 -41.66 29.83 3.25
N VAL A 174 -42.53 28.96 3.77
CA VAL A 174 -43.96 28.88 3.41
C VAL A 174 -44.87 29.48 4.52
N MET A 175 -44.28 29.96 5.63
CA MET A 175 -44.95 30.80 6.64
C MET A 175 -44.64 32.28 6.41
#